data_AF-A0A4Q1B4M1-F1
#
_entry.id   AF-A0A4Q1B4M1-F1
#
_cell.length_a   1.000
_cell.length_b   1.000
_cell.length_c   1.000
_cell.angle_alpha   90.00
_cell.angle_beta   90.00
_cell.angle_gamma   90.00
#
_symmetry.space_group_name_H-M   'P 1'
#
loop_
_entity.id
_entity.type
_entity.pdbx_description
1 polymer ?
#
loop_
_entity_poly.entity_id
_entity_poly.type
_entity_poly.pdbx_seq_one_letter_code
_entity_poly.pdbx_strand_id
1 'polypeptide(L)'
;MFNDEQIKTLKNELDSNRIKSREKGNINLSYLEGFDVIETANSIFGFGNWSYSVSKLEQVSQEINTNQNYVVCYKAVLKVLVNNLNHTQEISREDVGFGNGIAKTLADSHESGAKEAITDALKRCLRSFGNQFGNSLYDKTRKHNNVNLENKATSKTNQSPSSQNNYQHPSSNQFSNSNQGFNQFEYQSLYNLGLNIVEQNGYLLVTGDDIFSKKDSIKACGFRWDGKTKQWYKVLEQGAA
;
A
#
# COMPACT_ATOMS: atom_id res chain seq x y z
N MET A 1 30.88 7.50 -11.67
CA MET A 1 29.54 7.01 -11.25
C MET A 1 29.56 6.90 -9.73
N PHE A 2 28.42 6.74 -9.04
CA PHE A 2 28.28 6.93 -7.57
C PHE A 2 29.50 6.52 -6.73
N ASN A 3 29.89 7.36 -5.77
CA ASN A 3 30.99 7.06 -4.85
C ASN A 3 30.57 6.02 -3.80
N ASP A 4 31.53 5.50 -3.03
CA ASP A 4 31.27 4.44 -2.05
C ASP A 4 30.27 4.85 -0.96
N GLU A 5 30.30 6.12 -0.53
CA GLU A 5 29.36 6.67 0.44
C GLU A 5 27.92 6.69 -0.10
N GLN A 6 27.74 7.16 -1.34
CA GLN A 6 26.44 7.15 -2.03
C GLN A 6 25.93 5.72 -2.20
N ILE A 7 26.78 4.79 -2.63
CA ILE A 7 26.39 3.38 -2.80
C ILE A 7 25.98 2.76 -1.46
N LYS A 8 26.73 3.03 -0.40
CA LYS A 8 26.41 2.57 0.96
C LYS A 8 25.06 3.12 1.40
N THR A 9 24.85 4.43 1.27
CA THR A 9 23.59 5.09 1.64
C THR A 9 22.40 4.53 0.85
N LEU A 10 22.52 4.38 -0.47
CA LEU A 10 21.45 3.84 -1.33
C LEU A 10 21.05 2.39 -0.96
N LYS A 11 22.00 1.60 -0.43
CA LYS A 11 21.76 0.22 0.00
C LYS A 11 21.16 0.10 1.40
N ASN A 12 21.42 1.07 2.28
CA ASN A 12 20.95 1.04 3.67
C ASN A 12 19.43 0.86 3.76
N GLU A 13 18.98 0.26 4.85
CA GLU A 13 17.56 0.11 5.13
C GLU A 13 16.87 1.46 5.29
N LEU A 14 15.58 1.49 4.97
CA LEU A 14 14.76 2.67 5.09
C LEU A 14 14.37 2.85 6.56
N ASP A 15 14.56 4.05 7.11
CA ASP A 15 14.06 4.36 8.45
C ASP A 15 12.53 4.30 8.46
N SER A 16 11.99 3.52 9.38
CA SER A 16 10.55 3.40 9.62
C SER A 16 9.81 4.74 9.77
N ASN A 17 10.46 5.78 10.31
CA ASN A 17 9.83 7.11 10.49
C ASN A 17 9.50 7.82 9.17
N ARG A 18 10.21 7.46 8.09
CA ARG A 18 9.98 7.98 6.74
C ARG A 18 8.79 7.30 6.07
N ILE A 19 8.42 6.09 6.52
CA ILE A 19 7.36 5.29 5.92
C ILE A 19 6.01 5.81 6.40
N LYS A 20 5.17 6.23 5.45
CA LYS A 20 3.77 6.55 5.70
C LYS A 20 2.88 5.42 5.23
N SER A 21 1.67 5.38 5.76
CA SER A 21 0.68 4.36 5.44
C SER A 21 -0.64 5.02 5.10
N ARG A 22 -1.31 4.52 4.06
CA ARG A 22 -2.67 4.93 3.70
C ARG A 22 -3.55 3.73 3.45
N GLU A 23 -4.81 3.84 3.82
CA GLU A 23 -5.81 2.84 3.48
C GLU A 23 -6.39 3.13 2.08
N LYS A 24 -6.50 2.10 1.25
CA LYS A 24 -7.15 2.20 -0.06
C LYS A 24 -8.04 0.97 -0.26
N GLY A 25 -9.34 1.11 -0.05
CA GLY A 25 -10.21 -0.06 0.11
C GLY A 25 -9.77 -0.84 1.35
N ASN A 26 -9.68 -2.16 1.27
CA ASN A 26 -9.30 -3.01 2.42
C ASN A 26 -7.79 -3.28 2.52
N ILE A 27 -6.95 -2.50 1.82
CA ILE A 27 -5.50 -2.67 1.86
C ILE A 27 -4.81 -1.44 2.44
N ASN A 28 -3.84 -1.68 3.32
CA ASN A 28 -2.91 -0.67 3.78
C ASN A 28 -1.70 -0.63 2.83
N LEU A 29 -1.41 0.56 2.30
CA LEU A 29 -0.31 0.80 1.38
C LEU A 29 0.74 1.68 2.06
N SER A 30 1.96 1.16 2.17
CA SER A 30 3.12 1.94 2.60
C SER A 30 3.70 2.77 1.47
N TYR A 31 4.11 4.01 1.75
CA TYR A 31 4.68 4.93 0.78
C TYR A 31 5.65 5.92 1.42
N LEU A 32 6.49 6.54 0.59
CA LEU A 32 7.26 7.73 0.93
C LEU A 32 6.56 8.99 0.39
N GLU A 33 6.64 10.07 1.16
CA GLU A 33 6.12 11.38 0.77
C GLU A 33 7.01 12.04 -0.30
N GLY A 34 6.42 12.93 -1.10
CA GLY A 34 7.14 13.57 -2.22
C GLY A 34 8.32 14.43 -1.75
N PHE A 35 8.14 15.21 -0.68
CA PHE A 35 9.21 16.06 -0.14
C PHE A 35 10.39 15.23 0.38
N ASP A 36 10.12 14.16 1.12
CA ASP A 36 11.12 13.25 1.68
C ASP A 36 11.98 12.61 0.59
N VAL A 37 11.36 12.21 -0.52
CA VAL A 37 12.07 11.66 -1.69
C VAL A 37 12.96 12.72 -2.36
N ILE A 38 12.49 13.97 -2.46
CA ILE A 38 13.27 15.09 -3.03
C ILE A 38 14.44 15.45 -2.12
N GLU A 39 14.23 15.57 -0.81
CA GLU A 39 15.28 15.85 0.18
C GLU A 39 16.34 14.75 0.19
N THR A 40 15.90 13.49 0.10
CA THR A 40 16.81 12.33 -0.02
C THR A 40 17.65 12.40 -1.29
N ALA A 41 17.06 12.77 -2.43
CA ALA A 41 17.80 12.96 -3.68
C ALA A 41 18.81 14.11 -3.57
N ASN A 42 18.42 15.23 -2.96
CA ASN A 42 19.33 16.35 -2.70
C ASN A 42 20.49 15.95 -1.79
N SER A 43 20.23 15.15 -0.75
CA SER A 43 21.26 14.68 0.19
C SER A 43 22.23 13.68 -0.45
N ILE A 44 21.72 12.71 -1.22
CA ILE A 44 22.55 11.65 -1.80
C ILE A 44 23.28 12.13 -3.06
N PHE A 45 22.57 12.79 -3.97
CA PHE A 45 23.15 13.18 -5.27
C PHE A 45 23.78 14.56 -5.22
N GLY A 46 23.26 15.48 -4.40
CA GLY A 46 23.63 16.89 -4.37
C GLY A 46 22.71 17.73 -5.26
N PHE A 47 22.34 18.93 -4.78
CA PHE A 47 21.36 19.82 -5.44
C PHE A 47 21.63 20.12 -6.93
N GLY A 48 22.90 20.16 -7.34
CA GLY A 48 23.29 20.45 -8.73
C GLY A 48 23.47 19.20 -9.61
N ASN A 49 23.42 18.01 -9.04
CA ASN A 49 23.84 16.78 -9.72
C ASN A 49 22.68 15.89 -10.13
N TRP A 50 21.43 16.28 -9.86
CA TRP A 50 20.26 15.55 -10.37
C TRP A 50 19.19 16.52 -10.86
N SER A 51 18.39 16.06 -11.80
CA SER A 51 17.24 16.78 -12.31
C SER A 51 16.18 15.78 -12.77
N TYR A 52 14.98 16.29 -13.04
CA TYR A 52 13.95 15.51 -13.70
C TYR A 52 13.22 16.35 -14.74
N SER A 53 12.69 15.69 -15.76
CA SER A 53 11.84 16.29 -16.78
C SER A 53 10.57 15.46 -16.97
N VAL A 54 9.46 16.15 -17.20
CA VAL A 54 8.18 15.51 -17.55
C VAL A 54 8.18 15.32 -19.07
N SER A 55 8.43 14.10 -19.52
CA SER A 55 8.41 13.72 -20.94
C SER A 55 6.99 13.79 -21.52
N LYS A 56 5.98 13.43 -20.71
CA LYS A 56 4.58 13.44 -21.12
C LYS A 56 3.64 13.60 -19.92
N LEU A 57 2.57 14.35 -20.07
CA LEU A 57 1.45 14.39 -19.13
C LEU A 57 0.15 14.30 -19.91
N GLU A 58 -0.63 13.24 -19.67
CA GLU A 58 -1.84 12.94 -20.43
C GLU A 58 -3.02 12.78 -19.49
N GLN A 59 -4.14 13.42 -19.81
CA GLN A 59 -5.43 13.05 -19.26
C GLN A 59 -5.85 11.71 -19.86
N VAL A 60 -6.19 10.74 -19.01
CA VAL A 60 -6.55 9.37 -19.41
C VAL A 60 -8.07 9.18 -19.38
N SER A 61 -8.74 9.76 -18.39
CA SER A 61 -10.20 9.67 -18.23
C SER A 61 -10.73 10.86 -17.47
N GLN A 62 -12.03 11.11 -17.64
CA GLN A 62 -12.78 12.09 -16.86
C GLN A 62 -14.23 11.63 -16.73
N GLU A 63 -14.75 11.65 -15.51
CA GLU A 63 -16.12 11.27 -15.20
C GLU A 63 -16.66 12.08 -14.01
N ILE A 64 -17.95 11.94 -13.74
CA ILE A 64 -18.60 12.44 -12.53
C ILE A 64 -19.02 11.24 -11.70
N ASN A 65 -18.57 11.18 -10.45
CA ASN A 65 -18.93 10.08 -9.55
C ASN A 65 -20.32 10.27 -8.91
N THR A 66 -20.78 9.27 -8.15
CA THR A 66 -22.08 9.27 -7.47
C THR A 66 -22.27 10.45 -6.50
N ASN A 67 -21.18 11.02 -5.99
CA ASN A 67 -21.19 12.17 -5.09
C ASN A 67 -21.14 13.52 -5.83
N GLN A 68 -21.36 13.53 -7.15
CA GLN A 68 -21.29 14.72 -8.00
C GLN A 68 -19.93 15.43 -7.89
N ASN A 69 -18.84 14.66 -7.82
CA ASN A 69 -17.49 15.17 -7.95
C ASN A 69 -16.94 14.82 -9.33
N TYR A 70 -16.17 15.72 -9.92
CA TYR A 70 -15.33 15.40 -11.06
C TYR A 70 -14.19 14.48 -10.61
N VAL A 71 -13.98 13.41 -11.37
CA VAL A 71 -12.87 12.48 -11.23
C VAL A 71 -12.07 12.53 -12.51
N VAL A 72 -10.85 13.07 -12.45
CA VAL A 72 -9.95 13.19 -13.60
C VAL A 72 -8.67 12.42 -13.33
N CYS A 73 -8.30 11.55 -14.27
CA CYS A 73 -7.12 10.71 -14.14
C CYS A 73 -6.02 11.18 -15.10
N TYR A 74 -4.80 11.27 -14.59
CA TYR A 74 -3.62 11.63 -15.35
C TYR A 74 -2.56 10.54 -15.31
N LYS A 75 -1.84 10.41 -16.42
CA LYS A 75 -0.63 9.59 -16.54
C LYS A 75 0.54 10.50 -16.91
N ALA A 76 1.63 10.41 -16.15
CA ALA A 76 2.86 11.14 -16.44
C ALA A 76 3.99 10.18 -16.82
N VAL A 77 4.77 10.50 -17.85
CA VAL A 77 6.06 9.87 -18.14
C VAL A 77 7.13 10.86 -17.69
N LEU A 78 8.02 10.43 -16.81
CA LEU A 78 9.04 11.30 -16.20
C LEU A 78 10.41 10.64 -16.31
N LYS A 79 11.42 11.44 -16.64
CA LYS A 79 12.82 11.01 -16.68
C LYS A 79 13.61 11.71 -15.58
N VAL A 80 14.30 10.94 -14.74
CA VAL A 80 15.30 11.44 -13.79
C VAL A 80 16.68 11.26 -14.42
N LEU A 81 17.52 12.29 -14.32
CA LEU A 81 18.92 12.28 -14.72
C LEU A 81 19.79 12.59 -13.50
N VAL A 82 20.85 11.80 -13.32
CA VAL A 82 21.82 11.98 -12.22
C VAL A 82 23.22 11.98 -12.79
N ASN A 83 23.97 13.02 -12.48
CA ASN A 83 25.38 13.22 -12.81
C ASN A 83 26.27 12.80 -11.64
N ASN A 84 27.50 12.40 -11.94
CA ASN A 84 28.56 12.35 -10.94
C ASN A 84 29.04 13.77 -10.58
N LEU A 85 29.84 13.89 -9.50
CA LEU A 85 30.28 15.18 -8.93
C LEU A 85 30.98 16.12 -9.92
N ASN A 86 31.65 15.58 -10.94
CA ASN A 86 32.36 16.36 -11.95
C ASN A 86 31.63 16.43 -13.29
N HIS A 87 30.37 15.97 -13.36
CA HIS A 87 29.54 15.99 -14.57
C HIS A 87 30.16 15.31 -15.80
N THR A 88 31.01 14.31 -15.61
CA THR A 88 31.62 13.54 -16.70
C THR A 88 30.87 12.25 -17.04
N GLN A 89 30.00 11.79 -16.13
CA GLN A 89 29.19 10.60 -16.30
C GLN A 89 27.79 10.87 -15.79
N GLU A 90 26.81 10.39 -16.55
CA GLU A 90 25.40 10.49 -16.20
C GLU A 90 24.71 9.11 -16.24
N ILE A 91 23.62 9.01 -15.50
CA ILE A 91 22.67 7.92 -15.60
C ILE A 91 21.26 8.51 -15.66
N SER A 92 20.37 7.84 -16.37
CA SER A 92 18.96 8.20 -16.36
C SER A 92 18.04 7.01 -16.12
N ARG A 93 16.86 7.33 -15.60
CA ARG A 93 15.77 6.41 -15.28
C ARG A 93 14.46 7.05 -15.71
N GLU A 94 13.63 6.29 -16.38
CA GLU A 94 12.30 6.72 -16.79
C GLU A 94 11.27 5.74 -16.23
N ASP A 95 10.16 6.26 -15.74
CA ASP A 95 9.02 5.48 -15.26
C ASP A 95 7.74 6.30 -15.49
N VAL A 96 6.62 5.64 -15.27
CA VAL A 96 5.28 6.21 -15.44
C VAL A 96 4.64 6.39 -14.08
N GLY A 97 4.02 7.54 -13.84
CA GLY A 97 3.19 7.80 -12.66
C GLY A 97 1.72 7.96 -13.02
N PHE A 98 0.86 7.79 -12.02
CA PHE A 98 -0.58 7.95 -12.17
C PHE A 98 -1.16 8.81 -11.04
N GLY A 99 -2.10 9.68 -11.37
CA GLY A 99 -2.73 10.59 -10.40
C GLY A 99 -4.23 10.71 -10.63
N ASN A 100 -4.97 10.82 -9.53
CA ASN A 100 -6.43 10.92 -9.51
C ASN A 100 -6.85 12.21 -8.82
N GLY A 101 -7.39 13.15 -9.58
CA GLY A 101 -7.99 14.34 -9.01
C GLY A 101 -9.47 14.15 -8.79
N ILE A 102 -9.93 14.32 -7.55
CA ILE A 102 -11.34 14.22 -7.17
C ILE A 102 -11.75 15.52 -6.50
N ALA A 103 -12.59 16.31 -7.17
CA ALA A 103 -13.01 17.60 -6.65
C ALA A 103 -14.40 18.03 -7.13
N LYS A 104 -14.96 19.05 -6.49
CA LYS A 104 -16.24 19.65 -6.90
C LYS A 104 -16.13 20.46 -8.19
N THR A 105 -14.96 21.01 -8.47
CA THR A 105 -14.71 21.77 -9.70
C THR A 105 -13.79 20.98 -10.63
N LEU A 106 -13.95 21.20 -11.94
CA LEU A 106 -13.03 20.64 -12.93
C LEU A 106 -11.60 21.12 -12.68
N ALA A 107 -11.40 22.42 -12.46
CA ALA A 107 -10.09 23.02 -12.26
C ALA A 107 -9.30 22.32 -11.14
N ASP A 108 -9.90 22.15 -9.97
CA ASP A 108 -9.24 21.52 -8.82
C ASP A 108 -8.96 20.02 -9.08
N SER A 109 -9.84 19.33 -9.81
CA SER A 109 -9.63 17.93 -10.20
C SER A 109 -8.49 17.78 -11.21
N HIS A 110 -8.37 18.69 -12.18
CA HIS A 110 -7.24 18.70 -13.11
C HIS A 110 -5.93 19.01 -12.38
N GLU A 111 -5.93 20.01 -11.50
CA GLU A 111 -4.75 20.42 -10.73
C GLU A 111 -4.22 19.27 -9.86
N SER A 112 -5.09 18.67 -9.04
CA SER A 112 -4.71 17.59 -8.12
C SER A 112 -4.26 16.33 -8.85
N GLY A 113 -5.00 15.90 -9.89
CA GLY A 113 -4.65 14.72 -10.69
C GLY A 113 -3.32 14.85 -11.41
N ALA A 114 -3.05 16.00 -12.02
CA ALA A 114 -1.78 16.27 -12.68
C ALA A 114 -0.60 16.30 -11.69
N LYS A 115 -0.75 16.98 -10.55
CA LYS A 115 0.28 17.06 -9.50
C LYS A 115 0.60 15.68 -8.91
N GLU A 116 -0.43 14.86 -8.65
CA GLU A 116 -0.22 13.50 -8.14
C GLU A 116 0.50 12.61 -9.16
N ALA A 117 0.12 12.68 -10.44
CA ALA A 117 0.74 11.87 -11.49
C ALA A 117 2.23 12.15 -11.65
N ILE A 118 2.63 13.43 -11.65
CA ILE A 118 4.04 13.83 -11.72
C ILE A 118 4.80 13.37 -10.47
N THR A 119 4.22 13.58 -9.28
CA THR A 119 4.84 13.18 -8.01
C THR A 119 5.04 11.67 -7.93
N ASP A 120 4.04 10.88 -8.36
CA ASP A 120 4.14 9.43 -8.40
C ASP A 120 5.22 8.97 -9.40
N ALA A 121 5.28 9.56 -10.59
CA ALA A 121 6.29 9.24 -11.60
C ALA A 121 7.71 9.51 -11.08
N LEU A 122 7.91 10.64 -10.39
CA LEU A 122 9.18 11.01 -9.78
C LEU A 122 9.62 9.98 -8.74
N LYS A 123 8.73 9.61 -7.81
CA LYS A 123 9.03 8.61 -6.77
C LYS A 123 9.37 7.26 -7.39
N ARG A 124 8.67 6.84 -8.43
CA ARG A 124 8.89 5.57 -9.12
C ARG A 124 10.20 5.54 -9.89
N CYS A 125 10.57 6.63 -10.56
CA CYS A 125 11.89 6.78 -11.17
C CYS A 125 13.00 6.65 -10.13
N LEU A 126 12.88 7.41 -9.02
CA LEU A 126 13.89 7.45 -7.97
C LEU A 126 14.04 6.12 -7.23
N ARG A 127 12.96 5.36 -7.06
CA ARG A 127 12.97 4.00 -6.47
C ARG A 127 14.04 3.10 -7.09
N SER A 128 14.28 3.21 -8.40
CA SER A 128 15.25 2.37 -9.11
C SER A 128 16.72 2.62 -8.75
N PHE A 129 17.03 3.66 -7.95
CA PHE A 129 18.36 3.91 -7.44
C PHE A 129 18.67 3.19 -6.12
N GLY A 130 17.67 2.81 -5.32
CA GLY A 130 17.92 2.08 -4.07
C GLY A 130 16.82 2.15 -3.02
N ASN A 131 17.10 1.55 -1.86
CA ASN A 131 16.17 1.40 -0.75
C ASN A 131 15.75 2.75 -0.14
N GLN A 132 16.64 3.73 -0.15
CA GLN A 132 16.35 5.08 0.37
C GLN A 132 15.24 5.81 -0.39
N PHE A 133 14.89 5.33 -1.60
CA PHE A 133 13.77 5.83 -2.39
C PHE A 133 12.57 4.86 -2.40
N GLY A 134 12.49 3.96 -1.43
CA GLY A 134 11.32 3.12 -1.20
C GLY A 134 11.31 1.80 -1.97
N ASN A 135 12.44 1.34 -2.52
CA ASN A 135 12.50 0.04 -3.20
C ASN A 135 12.14 -1.13 -2.27
N SER A 136 12.57 -1.07 -1.01
CA SER A 136 12.27 -2.08 0.02
C SER A 136 10.80 -2.15 0.42
N LEU A 137 9.98 -1.14 0.09
CA LEU A 137 8.53 -1.15 0.37
C LEU A 137 7.77 -2.12 -0.55
N TYR A 138 8.39 -2.55 -1.66
CA TYR A 138 7.80 -3.51 -2.60
C TYR A 138 8.14 -4.97 -2.23
N ASP A 139 9.04 -5.18 -1.29
CA ASP A 139 9.41 -6.50 -0.80
C ASP A 139 8.38 -7.00 0.22
N LYS A 140 7.46 -7.85 -0.23
CA LYS A 140 6.40 -8.42 0.61
C LYS A 140 6.89 -9.35 1.72
N THR A 141 8.16 -9.80 1.66
CA THR A 141 8.75 -10.59 2.73
C THR A 141 9.16 -9.73 3.93
N ARG A 142 9.38 -8.43 3.70
CA ARG A 142 9.68 -7.45 4.73
C ARG A 142 8.37 -6.95 5.32
N LYS A 143 7.98 -7.50 6.46
CA LYS A 143 6.97 -6.87 7.31
C LYS A 143 7.57 -5.57 7.83
N HIS A 144 7.29 -4.46 7.17
CA HIS A 144 7.51 -3.13 7.74
C HIS A 144 6.51 -3.00 8.89
N ASN A 145 6.93 -3.42 10.08
CA ASN A 145 6.18 -3.20 11.30
C ASN A 145 6.15 -1.68 11.49
N ASN A 146 5.10 -1.03 11.01
CA ASN A 146 4.73 0.29 11.49
C ASN A 146 4.42 0.10 12.98
N VAL A 147 5.43 0.30 13.81
CA VAL A 147 5.23 0.41 15.25
C VAL A 147 4.34 1.62 15.40
N ASN A 148 3.05 1.39 15.69
CA ASN A 148 2.20 2.42 16.27
C ASN A 148 2.93 2.92 17.52
N LEU A 149 3.64 4.02 17.38
CA LEU A 149 4.19 4.80 18.49
C LEU A 149 3.03 5.57 19.12
N GLU A 150 2.07 4.84 19.68
CA GLU A 150 1.15 5.38 20.65
C GLU A 150 1.32 4.59 21.96
N ASN A 151 1.61 5.34 23.02
CA ASN A 151 1.68 4.96 24.43
C ASN A 151 3.03 4.49 24.98
N LYS A 152 3.94 5.45 25.22
CA LYS A 152 4.78 5.46 26.43
C LYS A 152 5.04 6.90 26.92
N ALA A 153 4.18 7.30 27.86
CA ALA A 153 4.44 8.12 29.05
C ALA A 153 5.24 9.44 28.94
N THR A 154 4.53 10.55 29.15
CA THR A 154 4.88 11.50 30.22
C THR A 154 3.63 12.18 30.78
N SER A 155 3.37 11.90 32.05
CA SER A 155 2.36 12.51 32.89
C SER A 155 2.77 13.95 33.28
N LYS A 156 1.86 14.93 33.14
CA LYS A 156 1.47 15.88 34.22
C LYS A 156 0.43 16.93 33.75
N THR A 157 -0.78 16.78 34.33
CA THR A 157 -1.68 17.82 34.89
C THR A 157 -2.24 18.96 34.01
N ASN A 158 -3.54 18.92 33.66
CA ASN A 158 -4.66 19.58 34.39
C ASN A 158 -6.01 19.55 33.62
N GLN A 159 -7.05 19.00 34.26
CA GLN A 159 -8.44 19.51 34.48
C GLN A 159 -9.12 20.34 33.34
N SER A 160 -10.35 20.14 32.81
CA SER A 160 -11.56 19.33 33.14
C SER A 160 -12.53 19.29 31.90
N PRO A 161 -13.86 19.03 31.95
CA PRO A 161 -14.49 17.85 31.30
C PRO A 161 -15.62 18.14 30.27
N SER A 162 -15.96 17.18 29.41
CA SER A 162 -17.35 16.87 28.96
C SER A 162 -17.36 15.65 28.01
N SER A 163 -17.86 14.51 28.49
CA SER A 163 -19.17 13.92 28.15
C SER A 163 -19.15 12.85 27.04
N GLN A 164 -18.92 11.62 27.50
CA GLN A 164 -19.55 10.34 27.14
C GLN A 164 -20.26 10.20 25.77
N ASN A 165 -19.85 9.18 25.00
CA ASN A 165 -20.67 7.96 24.90
C ASN A 165 -19.84 6.73 24.53
N ASN A 166 -20.05 5.69 25.32
CA ASN A 166 -19.32 4.43 25.34
C ASN A 166 -20.21 3.36 24.68
N TYR A 167 -19.68 2.60 23.72
CA TYR A 167 -20.16 1.25 23.45
C TYR A 167 -18.94 0.33 23.39
N GLN A 168 -18.73 -0.39 24.48
CA GLN A 168 -17.81 -1.52 24.60
C GLN A 168 -18.41 -2.73 23.87
N HIS A 169 -17.59 -3.52 23.17
CA HIS A 169 -17.72 -4.97 23.09
C HIS A 169 -16.40 -5.59 22.55
N PRO A 170 -16.15 -6.89 22.81
CA PRO A 170 -15.01 -7.30 23.64
C PRO A 170 -13.79 -7.80 22.86
N SER A 171 -12.65 -7.67 23.52
CA SER A 171 -11.40 -8.36 23.25
C SER A 171 -11.58 -9.87 23.26
N SER A 172 -11.11 -10.54 22.21
CA SER A 172 -10.75 -11.96 22.28
C SER A 172 -9.26 -12.12 21.99
N ASN A 173 -8.57 -12.59 23.01
CA ASN A 173 -7.19 -13.05 22.99
C ASN A 173 -7.12 -14.39 22.23
N GLN A 174 -6.07 -14.49 21.40
CA GLN A 174 -5.23 -15.66 21.11
C GLN A 174 -5.89 -16.94 20.59
N PHE A 175 -5.32 -17.55 19.55
CA PHE A 175 -4.70 -18.89 19.66
C PHE A 175 -3.86 -19.18 18.41
N SER A 176 -2.55 -19.24 18.61
CA SER A 176 -1.65 -20.02 17.77
C SER A 176 -1.96 -21.49 18.06
N ASN A 177 -2.46 -22.24 17.08
CA ASN A 177 -2.34 -23.70 17.13
C ASN A 177 -2.20 -24.29 15.73
N SER A 178 -1.07 -24.96 15.55
CA SER A 178 -0.63 -25.72 14.39
C SER A 178 -1.41 -27.03 14.26
N ASN A 179 -2.14 -27.19 13.16
CA ASN A 179 -2.48 -28.44 12.44
C ASN A 179 -3.68 -28.16 11.53
N GLN A 180 -3.46 -27.46 10.42
CA GLN A 180 -4.47 -27.35 9.36
C GLN A 180 -3.93 -28.06 8.13
N GLY A 181 -4.71 -28.98 7.56
CA GLY A 181 -4.32 -29.80 6.41
C GLY A 181 -4.28 -29.05 5.08
N PHE A 182 -4.41 -27.72 5.12
CA PHE A 182 -4.48 -26.85 3.95
C PHE A 182 -3.56 -25.64 4.10
N ASN A 183 -3.09 -25.13 2.96
CA ASN A 183 -2.26 -23.96 2.94
C ASN A 183 -3.10 -22.70 3.24
N GLN A 184 -2.91 -22.10 4.42
CA GLN A 184 -3.66 -20.90 4.83
C GLN A 184 -3.47 -19.72 3.85
N PHE A 185 -2.35 -19.68 3.10
CA PHE A 185 -2.09 -18.63 2.11
C PHE A 185 -2.99 -18.73 0.86
N GLU A 186 -3.57 -19.91 0.57
CA GLU A 186 -4.45 -20.13 -0.59
C GLU A 186 -5.72 -19.25 -0.52
N TYR A 187 -6.20 -18.97 0.70
CA TYR A 187 -7.48 -18.30 0.91
C TYR A 187 -7.36 -16.91 1.52
N GLN A 188 -6.19 -16.27 1.38
CA GLN A 188 -5.95 -14.93 1.91
C GLN A 188 -6.98 -13.89 1.44
N SER A 189 -7.50 -14.04 0.21
CA SER A 189 -8.57 -13.19 -0.32
C SER A 189 -9.86 -13.27 0.51
N LEU A 190 -10.19 -14.42 1.11
CA LEU A 190 -11.36 -14.58 1.97
C LEU A 190 -11.13 -14.01 3.36
N TYR A 191 -9.94 -14.20 3.94
CA TYR A 191 -9.56 -13.57 5.22
C TYR A 191 -9.60 -12.05 5.16
N ASN A 192 -9.15 -11.46 4.04
CA ASN A 192 -9.20 -10.01 3.81
C ASN A 192 -10.64 -9.46 3.68
N LEU A 193 -11.63 -10.34 3.48
CA LEU A 193 -13.06 -9.99 3.48
C LEU A 193 -13.71 -10.22 4.86
N GLY A 194 -12.92 -10.51 5.90
CA GLY A 194 -13.41 -10.82 7.23
C GLY A 194 -14.10 -12.19 7.32
N LEU A 195 -13.82 -13.10 6.38
CA LEU A 195 -14.29 -14.48 6.43
C LEU A 195 -13.21 -15.37 7.04
N ASN A 196 -13.62 -16.42 7.74
CA ASN A 196 -12.74 -17.42 8.31
C ASN A 196 -12.98 -18.77 7.64
N ILE A 197 -11.96 -19.63 7.65
CA ILE A 197 -12.05 -20.99 7.11
C ILE A 197 -11.74 -21.97 8.23
N VAL A 198 -12.66 -22.90 8.42
CA VAL A 198 -12.59 -23.91 9.47
C VAL A 198 -12.58 -25.28 8.80
N GLU A 199 -11.65 -26.14 9.19
CA GLU A 199 -11.61 -27.53 8.77
C GLU A 199 -12.52 -28.36 9.68
N GLN A 200 -13.48 -29.08 9.08
CA GLN A 200 -14.39 -29.96 9.80
C GLN A 200 -14.70 -31.20 8.96
N ASN A 201 -14.45 -32.39 9.50
CA ASN A 201 -14.77 -33.69 8.88
C ASN A 201 -14.24 -33.85 7.43
N GLY A 202 -13.04 -33.35 7.13
CA GLY A 202 -12.44 -33.43 5.78
C GLY A 202 -12.96 -32.38 4.78
N TYR A 203 -13.72 -31.39 5.26
CA TYR A 203 -14.18 -30.25 4.48
C TYR A 203 -13.62 -28.94 5.05
N LEU A 204 -13.35 -28.00 4.16
CA LEU A 204 -13.17 -26.60 4.50
C LEU A 204 -14.52 -25.90 4.49
N LEU A 205 -14.87 -25.23 5.58
CA LEU A 205 -16.10 -24.46 5.72
C LEU A 205 -15.79 -22.98 5.84
N VAL A 206 -16.55 -22.13 5.13
CA VAL A 206 -16.43 -20.67 5.25
C VAL A 206 -17.41 -20.16 6.32
N THR A 207 -16.89 -19.37 7.25
CA THR A 207 -17.65 -18.74 8.34
C THR A 207 -17.35 -17.24 8.39
N GLY A 208 -18.18 -16.45 9.07
CA GLY A 208 -18.02 -15.00 9.20
C GLY A 208 -19.31 -14.23 8.97
N ASP A 209 -19.21 -12.91 9.01
CA ASP A 209 -20.36 -12.02 8.83
C ASP A 209 -20.63 -11.74 7.35
N ASP A 210 -21.90 -11.57 7.01
CA ASP A 210 -22.39 -11.17 5.68
C ASP A 210 -21.84 -12.06 4.54
N ILE A 211 -21.81 -13.38 4.77
CA ILE A 211 -21.24 -14.36 3.84
C ILE A 211 -21.91 -14.31 2.46
N PHE A 212 -23.22 -14.02 2.41
CA PHE A 212 -23.97 -13.99 1.16
C PHE A 212 -23.60 -12.82 0.24
N SER A 213 -23.22 -11.65 0.78
CA SER A 213 -22.74 -10.53 -0.04
C SER A 213 -21.38 -10.83 -0.68
N LYS A 214 -20.60 -11.73 -0.07
CA LYS A 214 -19.25 -12.15 -0.49
C LYS A 214 -19.23 -13.43 -1.35
N LYS A 215 -20.40 -13.90 -1.80
CA LYS A 215 -20.58 -15.20 -2.51
C LYS A 215 -19.68 -15.38 -3.73
N ASP A 216 -19.41 -14.32 -4.49
CA ASP A 216 -18.64 -14.42 -5.73
C ASP A 216 -17.15 -14.64 -5.45
N SER A 217 -16.62 -13.99 -4.42
CA SER A 217 -15.26 -14.23 -3.92
C SER A 217 -15.09 -15.63 -3.35
N ILE A 218 -16.11 -16.14 -2.64
CA ILE A 218 -16.12 -17.50 -2.09
C ILE A 218 -16.12 -18.55 -3.21
N LYS A 219 -16.96 -18.37 -4.24
CA LYS A 219 -16.98 -19.24 -5.43
C LYS A 219 -15.65 -19.22 -6.19
N ALA A 220 -15.02 -18.05 -6.33
CA ALA A 220 -13.73 -17.91 -7.01
C ALA A 220 -12.61 -18.72 -6.34
N CYS A 221 -12.71 -18.97 -5.03
CA CYS A 221 -11.77 -19.81 -4.28
C CYS A 221 -12.10 -21.32 -4.33
N GLY A 222 -13.10 -21.72 -5.13
CA GLY A 222 -13.46 -23.12 -5.34
C GLY A 222 -14.49 -23.69 -4.38
N PHE A 223 -15.03 -22.90 -3.45
CA PHE A 223 -16.09 -23.35 -2.55
C PHE A 223 -17.43 -23.52 -3.28
N ARG A 224 -18.28 -24.38 -2.72
CA ARG A 224 -19.63 -24.71 -3.21
C ARG A 224 -20.64 -24.47 -2.09
N TRP A 225 -21.87 -24.13 -2.47
CA TRP A 225 -22.96 -23.90 -1.52
C TRP A 225 -23.74 -25.19 -1.28
N ASP A 226 -23.91 -25.58 -0.02
CA ASP A 226 -24.84 -26.64 0.37
C ASP A 226 -26.16 -26.03 0.87
N GLY A 227 -27.25 -26.26 0.12
CA GLY A 227 -28.57 -25.75 0.46
C GLY A 227 -29.21 -26.40 1.71
N LYS A 228 -28.76 -27.60 2.11
CA LYS A 228 -29.29 -28.29 3.29
C LYS A 228 -28.71 -27.75 4.58
N THR A 229 -27.38 -27.60 4.65
CA THR A 229 -26.67 -27.09 5.82
C THR A 229 -26.54 -25.57 5.85
N LYS A 230 -26.85 -24.90 4.72
CA LYS A 230 -26.68 -23.44 4.53
C LYS A 230 -25.24 -22.99 4.75
N GLN A 231 -24.28 -23.77 4.25
CA GLN A 231 -22.85 -23.50 4.42
C GLN A 231 -22.11 -23.55 3.09
N TRP A 232 -21.02 -22.80 3.01
CA TRP A 232 -20.06 -22.89 1.91
C TRP A 232 -18.97 -23.89 2.27
N TYR A 233 -18.74 -24.87 1.40
CA TYR A 233 -17.80 -25.96 1.64
C TYR A 233 -16.86 -26.20 0.45
N LYS A 234 -15.66 -26.72 0.73
CA LYS A 234 -14.71 -27.25 -0.27
C LYS A 234 -14.11 -28.54 0.28
N VAL A 235 -13.97 -29.57 -0.56
CA VAL A 235 -13.34 -30.84 -0.16
C VAL A 235 -11.84 -30.62 0.01
N LEU A 236 -11.27 -31.13 1.09
CA LEU A 236 -9.83 -31.12 1.31
C LEU A 236 -9.23 -32.27 0.49
N GLU A 237 -8.57 -31.96 -0.64
CA GLU A 237 -7.86 -32.98 -1.42
C GLU A 237 -6.64 -33.45 -0.62
N GLN A 238 -6.66 -34.70 -0.14
CA GLN A 238 -5.45 -35.36 0.33
C GLN A 238 -4.53 -35.53 -0.87
N GLY A 239 -3.43 -34.78 -0.91
CA GLY A 239 -2.40 -34.93 -1.94
C GLY A 239 -1.96 -36.39 -2.02
N ALA A 240 -2.09 -36.98 -3.21
CA ALA A 240 -1.47 -38.25 -3.53
C ALA A 240 0.05 -38.14 -3.27
N ALA A 241 0.59 -39.14 -2.57
CA ALA A 241 2.01 -39.34 -2.32
C ALA A 241 2.81 -39.51 -3.62
#